data_AF-A0AAW8KTT3-F1
#
_entry.id   AF-A0AAW8KTT3-F1
#
_cell.length_a   1.000
_cell.length_b   1.000
_cell.length_c   1.000
_cell.angle_alpha   90.00
_cell.angle_beta   90.00
_cell.angle_gamma   90.00
#
_symmetry.space_group_name_H-M   'P 1'
#
loop_
_entity.id
_entity.type
_entity.pdbx_description
1 polymer ?
#
loop_
_entity_poly.entity_id
_entity_poly.type
_entity_poly.pdbx_seq_one_letter_code
_entity_poly.pdbx_strand_id
1 'polypeptide(L)'
;MSGLINNNPVWVKKILSIHGLLPLLRVALVSAYLVGGINKFIGFHAAIEEQASFGLQPAWLWAAAAIVIEIVGSLLVIFNRFVWLGAGALGCLTAIAMLVANDF
;
A
#
# COMPACT_ATOMS: atom_id res chain seq x y z
N MET A 1 -24.82 18.41 -8.61
CA MET A 1 -24.25 17.37 -7.71
C MET A 1 -23.90 17.93 -6.31
N SER A 2 -24.80 18.71 -5.70
CA SER A 2 -24.58 19.39 -4.40
C SER A 2 -25.40 18.79 -3.24
N GLY A 3 -26.24 17.78 -3.50
CA GLY A 3 -27.17 17.23 -2.50
C GLY A 3 -26.61 16.14 -1.60
N LEU A 4 -25.52 15.46 -2.00
CA LEU A 4 -25.00 14.30 -1.26
C LEU A 4 -23.95 14.64 -0.18
N ILE A 5 -23.44 15.87 -0.14
CA ILE A 5 -22.45 16.31 0.87
C ILE A 5 -23.15 16.74 2.19
N ASN A 6 -24.46 16.98 2.17
CA ASN A 6 -25.17 17.61 3.27
C ASN A 6 -25.64 16.68 4.40
N ASN A 7 -25.61 15.35 4.24
CA ASN A 7 -26.08 14.38 5.25
C ASN A 7 -25.01 13.84 6.21
N ASN A 8 -23.78 14.37 6.17
CA ASN A 8 -22.76 13.94 7.12
C ASN A 8 -23.11 14.44 8.54
N PRO A 9 -23.20 13.55 9.54
CA PRO A 9 -23.50 13.95 10.91
C PRO A 9 -22.42 14.91 11.45
N VAL A 10 -22.82 15.79 12.36
CA VAL A 10 -22.05 16.98 12.77
C VAL A 10 -20.64 16.62 13.28
N TRP A 11 -20.48 15.44 13.88
CA TRP A 11 -19.19 14.93 14.36
C TRP A 11 -18.23 14.58 13.21
N VAL A 12 -18.72 14.03 12.09
CA VAL A 12 -17.90 13.73 10.90
C VAL A 12 -17.40 15.02 10.26
N LYS A 13 -18.24 16.06 10.21
CA LYS A 13 -17.84 17.39 9.71
C LYS A 13 -16.72 18.00 10.57
N LYS A 14 -16.80 17.85 11.91
CA LYS A 14 -15.73 18.29 12.82
C LYS A 14 -14.41 17.54 12.58
N ILE A 15 -14.46 16.22 12.42
CA ILE A 15 -13.26 15.41 12.14
C ILE A 15 -12.65 15.81 10.78
N LEU A 16 -13.47 15.92 9.74
CA LEU A 16 -13.02 16.32 8.39
C LEU A 16 -12.53 17.78 8.32
N SER A 17 -12.93 18.64 9.27
CA SER A 17 -12.49 20.05 9.31
C SER A 17 -11.07 20.23 9.86
N ILE A 18 -10.45 19.18 10.41
CA ILE A 18 -9.08 19.22 10.91
C ILE A 18 -8.12 19.31 9.71
N HIS A 19 -7.48 20.47 9.56
CA HIS A 19 -6.43 20.68 8.57
C HIS A 19 -5.30 19.65 8.78
N GLY A 20 -5.04 18.83 7.77
CA GLY A 20 -3.98 17.81 7.82
C GLY A 20 -4.42 16.39 8.22
N LEU A 21 -5.68 16.17 8.60
CA LEU A 21 -6.14 14.81 8.93
C LEU A 21 -6.14 13.88 7.72
N LEU A 22 -6.60 14.36 6.56
CA LEU A 22 -6.64 13.57 5.32
C LEU A 22 -5.27 13.06 4.83
N PRO A 23 -4.21 13.89 4.74
CA PRO A 23 -2.89 13.37 4.39
C PRO A 23 -2.33 12.43 5.47
N LEU A 24 -2.58 12.67 6.76
CA LEU A 24 -2.16 11.78 7.83
C LEU A 24 -2.83 10.40 7.71
N LEU A 25 -4.13 10.35 7.44
CA LEU A 25 -4.86 9.10 7.23
C LEU A 25 -4.34 8.32 6.02
N ARG A 26 -3.94 9.00 4.94
CA ARG A 26 -3.33 8.34 3.78
C ARG A 26 -2.00 7.71 4.12
N VAL A 27 -1.14 8.43 4.84
CA VAL A 27 0.14 7.88 5.32
C VAL A 27 -0.10 6.71 6.26
N ALA A 28 -1.03 6.84 7.21
CA ALA A 28 -1.39 5.76 8.13
C ALA A 28 -1.90 4.53 7.38
N LEU A 29 -2.76 4.71 6.38
CA LEU A 29 -3.33 3.64 5.56
C LEU A 29 -2.26 2.84 4.80
N VAL A 30 -1.24 3.50 4.26
CA VAL A 30 -0.16 2.83 3.50
C VAL A 30 1.09 2.53 4.31
N SER A 31 1.10 2.84 5.60
CA SER A 31 2.28 2.75 6.46
C SER A 31 2.91 1.35 6.47
N ALA A 32 2.09 0.30 6.55
CA ALA A 32 2.56 -1.09 6.53
C ALA A 32 3.31 -1.44 5.23
N TYR A 33 2.77 -1.02 4.07
CA TYR A 33 3.42 -1.21 2.78
C TYR A 33 4.70 -0.40 2.66
N LEU A 34 4.69 0.86 3.10
CA LEU A 34 5.87 1.72 2.99
C LEU A 34 7.02 1.22 3.88
N VAL A 35 6.74 0.82 5.12
CA VAL A 35 7.73 0.23 6.03
C VAL A 35 8.22 -1.11 5.48
N GLY A 36 7.31 -1.96 4.99
CA GLY A 36 7.65 -3.23 4.34
C GLY A 36 8.60 -3.05 3.15
N GLY A 37 8.28 -2.12 2.26
CA GLY A 37 9.06 -1.83 1.05
C GLY A 37 10.44 -1.26 1.38
N ILE A 38 10.53 -0.36 2.36
CA ILE A 38 11.82 0.19 2.82
C ILE A 38 12.69 -0.91 3.45
N ASN A 39 12.11 -1.75 4.30
CA ASN A 39 12.84 -2.86 4.92
C ASN A 39 13.36 -3.85 3.87
N LYS A 40 12.51 -4.23 2.90
CA LYS A 40 12.92 -5.09 1.78
C LYS A 40 13.97 -4.42 0.89
N PHE A 41 13.92 -3.11 0.69
CA PHE A 41 14.92 -2.38 -0.09
C PHE A 41 16.29 -2.38 0.59
N ILE A 42 16.35 -2.09 1.89
CA ILE A 42 17.60 -2.11 2.66
C ILE A 42 18.13 -3.55 2.79
N GLY A 43 17.23 -4.50 3.04
CA GLY A 43 17.52 -5.93 3.19
C GLY A 43 17.28 -6.74 1.92
N PHE A 44 17.69 -6.24 0.75
CA PHE A 44 17.29 -6.85 -0.53
C PHE A 44 17.65 -8.33 -0.64
N HIS A 45 18.83 -8.72 -0.16
CA HIS A 45 19.25 -10.13 -0.19
C HIS A 45 18.29 -11.05 0.58
N ALA A 46 17.91 -10.66 1.81
CA ALA A 46 16.94 -11.40 2.60
C ALA A 46 15.57 -11.45 1.93
N ALA A 47 15.16 -10.37 1.25
CA ALA A 47 13.93 -10.37 0.47
C ALA A 47 13.97 -11.38 -0.70
N ILE A 48 15.12 -11.55 -1.36
CA ILE A 48 15.29 -12.58 -2.40
C ILE A 48 15.15 -13.98 -1.81
N GLU A 49 15.80 -14.24 -0.67
CA GLU A 49 15.73 -15.54 0.01
C GLU A 49 14.29 -15.88 0.43
N GLU A 50 13.54 -14.90 0.93
CA GLU A 50 12.13 -15.04 1.26
C GLU A 50 11.28 -15.37 0.02
N GLN A 51 11.49 -14.69 -1.13
CA GLN A 51 10.77 -15.04 -2.36
C GLN A 51 11.16 -16.45 -2.87
N ALA A 52 12.42 -16.84 -2.70
CA ALA A 52 12.90 -18.15 -3.11
C ALA A 52 12.30 -19.27 -2.24
N SER A 53 12.08 -19.04 -0.94
CA SER A 53 11.44 -20.02 -0.05
C SER A 53 9.96 -20.22 -0.38
N PHE A 54 9.29 -19.19 -0.92
CA PHE A 54 7.95 -19.30 -1.50
C PHE A 54 7.91 -19.94 -2.90
N GLY A 55 9.04 -20.40 -3.44
CA GLY A 55 9.13 -21.03 -4.76
C GLY A 55 8.99 -20.06 -5.94
N LEU A 56 8.98 -18.75 -5.70
CA LEU A 56 8.86 -17.74 -6.74
C LEU A 56 10.20 -17.57 -7.49
N GLN A 57 10.25 -18.03 -8.74
CA GLN A 57 11.43 -17.91 -9.60
C GLN A 57 11.12 -17.04 -10.83
N PRO A 58 12.00 -16.07 -11.19
CA PRO A 58 13.25 -15.70 -10.54
C PRO A 58 13.00 -14.85 -9.28
N ALA A 59 13.53 -15.28 -8.12
CA ALA A 59 13.23 -14.68 -6.82
C ALA A 59 13.58 -13.18 -6.71
N TRP A 60 14.69 -12.77 -7.33
CA TRP A 60 15.12 -11.37 -7.35
C TRP A 60 14.14 -10.45 -8.07
N LEU A 61 13.46 -10.95 -9.11
CA LEU A 61 12.50 -10.17 -9.88
C LEU A 61 11.23 -9.95 -9.07
N TRP A 62 10.75 -10.99 -8.38
CA TRP A 62 9.61 -10.89 -7.48
C TRP A 62 9.89 -9.97 -6.29
N ALA A 63 11.08 -10.06 -5.68
CA ALA A 63 11.49 -9.16 -4.60
C ALA A 63 11.54 -7.70 -5.08
N ALA A 64 12.13 -7.45 -6.25
CA ALA A 64 12.19 -6.11 -6.83
C ALA A 64 10.78 -5.57 -7.17
N ALA A 65 9.92 -6.40 -7.76
CA ALA A 65 8.54 -6.02 -8.08
C ALA A 65 7.75 -5.66 -6.81
N ALA A 66 7.86 -6.47 -5.76
CA ALA A 66 7.21 -6.20 -4.47
C ALA A 66 7.66 -4.86 -3.88
N ILE A 67 8.98 -4.58 -3.85
CA ILE A 67 9.54 -3.32 -3.36
C ILE A 67 9.01 -2.13 -4.17
N VAL A 68 9.05 -2.23 -5.51
CA VAL A 68 8.59 -1.15 -6.38
C VAL A 68 7.10 -0.88 -6.16
N ILE A 69 6.26 -1.92 -6.09
CA ILE A 69 4.83 -1.78 -5.86
C ILE A 69 4.54 -1.20 -4.47
N GLU A 70 5.19 -1.70 -3.42
CA GLU A 70 5.04 -1.22 -2.04
C GLU A 70 5.40 0.27 -1.92
N ILE A 71 6.55 0.69 -2.46
CA ILE A 71 7.01 2.08 -2.35
C ILE A 71 6.23 2.99 -3.29
N VAL A 72 6.18 2.69 -4.59
CA VAL A 72 5.51 3.56 -5.58
C VAL A 72 4.02 3.63 -5.31
N GLY A 73 3.37 2.50 -5.00
CA GLY A 73 1.95 2.46 -4.63
C GLY A 73 1.64 3.32 -3.41
N SER A 74 2.48 3.25 -2.38
CA SER A 74 2.35 4.08 -1.17
C SER A 74 2.49 5.58 -1.47
N LEU A 75 3.50 5.96 -2.28
CA LEU A 75 3.73 7.36 -2.65
C LEU A 75 2.56 7.92 -3.49
N LEU A 76 2.01 7.15 -4.42
CA LEU A 76 0.83 7.56 -5.22
C LEU A 76 -0.38 7.87 -4.33
N VAL A 77 -0.62 7.06 -3.30
CA VAL A 77 -1.70 7.29 -2.33
C VAL A 77 -1.42 8.52 -1.46
N ILE A 78 -0.20 8.65 -0.92
CA ILE A 78 0.19 9.78 -0.04
C ILE A 78 0.06 11.12 -0.79
N PHE A 79 0.57 11.21 -2.01
CA PHE A 79 0.52 12.42 -2.84
C PHE A 79 -0.83 12.65 -3.53
N ASN A 80 -1.83 11.80 -3.28
CA ASN A 80 -3.15 11.88 -3.90
C ASN A 80 -3.10 11.87 -5.45
N ARG A 81 -2.13 11.18 -6.03
CA ARG A 81 -1.88 11.19 -7.48
C ARG A 81 -2.05 9.77 -8.00
N PHE A 82 -2.98 9.57 -8.94
CA PHE A 82 -3.33 8.23 -9.46
C PHE A 82 -3.62 7.22 -8.34
N VAL A 83 -4.31 7.66 -7.28
CA VAL A 83 -4.59 6.86 -6.07
C VAL A 83 -5.21 5.50 -6.40
N TRP A 84 -6.08 5.46 -7.41
CA TRP A 84 -6.72 4.22 -7.85
C TRP A 84 -5.72 3.19 -8.36
N LEU A 85 -4.68 3.64 -9.08
CA LEU A 85 -3.60 2.77 -9.57
C LEU A 85 -2.72 2.30 -8.40
N GLY A 86 -2.34 3.22 -7.50
CA GLY A 86 -1.56 2.86 -6.31
C GLY A 86 -2.27 1.87 -5.39
N ALA A 87 -3.53 2.16 -5.03
CA ALA A 87 -4.34 1.28 -4.20
C ALA A 87 -4.65 -0.06 -4.89
N GLY A 88 -4.93 -0.05 -6.20
CA GLY A 88 -5.12 -1.27 -6.98
C GLY A 88 -3.87 -2.14 -7.00
N ALA A 89 -2.69 -1.55 -7.27
CA ALA A 89 -1.42 -2.28 -7.29
C ALA A 89 -1.08 -2.88 -5.92
N LEU A 90 -1.23 -2.11 -4.84
CA LEU A 90 -1.05 -2.60 -3.47
C LEU A 90 -2.04 -3.71 -3.13
N GLY A 91 -3.31 -3.57 -3.51
CA GLY A 91 -4.33 -4.60 -3.32
C GLY A 91 -4.02 -5.89 -4.08
N CYS A 92 -3.58 -5.79 -5.34
CA CYS A 92 -3.15 -6.94 -6.13
C CYS A 92 -1.93 -7.63 -5.51
N LEU A 93 -0.94 -6.87 -5.05
CA LEU A 93 0.22 -7.43 -4.35
C LEU A 93 -0.22 -8.22 -3.12
N THR A 94 -1.10 -7.66 -2.29
CA THR A 94 -1.62 -8.33 -1.09
C THR A 94 -2.38 -9.61 -1.44
N ALA A 95 -3.20 -9.59 -2.49
CA ALA A 95 -3.93 -10.76 -2.95
C ALA A 95 -2.98 -11.87 -3.43
N ILE A 96 -1.99 -11.51 -4.26
CA ILE A 96 -0.98 -12.45 -4.74
C ILE A 96 -0.17 -13.02 -3.58
N ALA A 97 0.31 -12.16 -2.67
CA ALA A 97 1.05 -12.59 -1.49
C ALA A 97 0.23 -13.53 -0.61
N MET A 98 -1.07 -13.24 -0.41
CA MET A 98 -1.97 -14.13 0.33
C MET A 98 -2.12 -15.50 -0.35
N LEU A 99 -2.25 -15.55 -1.68
CA LEU A 99 -2.37 -16.80 -2.42
C LEU A 99 -1.06 -17.60 -2.45
N VAL A 100 0.08 -16.93 -2.49
CA VAL A 100 1.40 -17.58 -2.49
C VAL A 100 1.78 -18.07 -1.10
N ALA A 101 1.44 -17.30 -0.05
CA ALA A 101 1.79 -17.65 1.32
C ALA A 101 0.85 -18.68 1.97
N ASN A 102 -0.37 -18.84 1.46
CA ASN A 102 -1.31 -19.85 1.94
C ASN A 102 -1.41 -21.00 0.92
N ASP A 103 -0.87 -22.16 1.28
CA ASP A 103 -1.15 -23.43 0.58
C ASP A 103 -2.61 -23.83 0.88
N PHE A 104 -3.54 -23.41 0.02
CA PHE A 104 -4.93 -23.89 0.04
C PHE A 104 -5.08 -25.24 -0.66
#